data_AF-A0A9N9JKU2-F1
#
_entry.id   AF-A0A9N9JKU2-F1
#
_cell.length_a   1.000
_cell.length_b   1.000
_cell.length_c   1.000
_cell.angle_alpha   90.00
_cell.angle_beta   90.00
_cell.angle_gamma   90.00
#
_symmetry.space_group_name_H-M   'P 1'
#
loop_
_entity.id
_entity.type
_entity.pdbx_description
1 polymer ?
#
loop_
_entity_poly.entity_id
_entity_poly.type
_entity_poly.pdbx_seq_one_letter_code
_entity_poly.pdbx_strand_id
1 'polypeptide(L)'
;FNPVSPLLKRHEKCYDYIAATATFDDSNLTGVVTLVGDDSAPVTFVYGLFSRGIKEPNKFNVFIRCNDKIVYNLTDDLNLKFDGEGGTKPFCAYIHFDLLKFLSCDGCGEPKHYDYKIKHHDHDDKHDKHDDKHDDKHDDKYDDKHGDKHHRKRQGTGSPN
;
A
#
# COMPACT_ATOMS: atom_id res chain seq x y z
N PHE A 1 34.15 7.40 -33.67
CA PHE A 1 33.55 6.35 -32.83
C PHE A 1 33.36 6.91 -31.43
N ASN A 2 32.12 7.24 -31.05
CA ASN A 2 31.84 7.68 -29.68
C ASN A 2 31.76 6.44 -28.77
N PRO A 3 32.51 6.39 -27.66
CA PRO A 3 32.38 5.30 -26.71
C PRO A 3 31.02 5.41 -26.01
N VAL A 4 30.22 4.34 -26.10
CA VAL A 4 28.94 4.23 -25.43
C VAL A 4 29.19 4.24 -23.92
N SER A 5 28.58 5.20 -23.21
CA SER A 5 28.77 5.37 -21.77
C SER A 5 28.34 4.11 -21.01
N PRO A 6 29.16 3.59 -20.07
CA PRO A 6 28.87 2.35 -19.34
C PRO A 6 27.62 2.43 -18.44
N LEU A 7 27.04 3.61 -18.27
CA LEU A 7 25.77 3.85 -17.56
C LEU A 7 24.52 3.42 -18.35
N LEU A 8 24.66 3.04 -19.62
CA LEU A 8 23.59 2.50 -20.46
C LEU A 8 23.66 0.97 -20.63
N LYS A 9 24.34 0.27 -19.72
CA LYS A 9 24.19 -1.19 -19.62
C LYS A 9 22.84 -1.49 -18.97
N ARG A 10 21.76 -1.42 -19.76
CA ARG A 10 20.52 -2.12 -19.42
C ARG A 10 20.90 -3.60 -19.37
N HIS A 11 20.89 -4.19 -18.18
CA HIS A 11 20.75 -5.63 -18.10
C HIS A 11 19.38 -5.93 -18.68
N GLU A 12 19.33 -6.35 -19.95
CA GLU A 12 18.12 -6.85 -20.59
C GLU A 12 17.79 -8.19 -19.95
N LYS A 13 17.12 -8.13 -18.80
CA LYS A 13 16.24 -9.22 -18.40
C LYS A 13 15.01 -9.09 -19.31
N CYS A 14 14.86 -10.03 -20.22
CA CYS A 14 13.62 -10.20 -20.96
C CYS A 14 12.57 -10.67 -19.95
N TYR A 15 11.47 -9.93 -19.86
CA TYR A 15 10.30 -10.32 -19.08
C TYR A 15 9.17 -10.62 -20.05
N ASP A 16 8.43 -11.68 -19.76
CA ASP A 16 7.20 -11.99 -20.47
C ASP A 16 6.06 -11.20 -19.85
N TYR A 17 5.42 -10.34 -20.65
CA TYR A 17 4.30 -9.51 -20.21
C TYR A 17 2.99 -10.10 -20.69
N ILE A 18 1.99 -10.15 -19.79
CA ILE A 18 0.63 -10.48 -20.14
C ILE A 18 -0.31 -9.35 -19.72
N ALA A 19 -1.24 -9.03 -20.60
CA ALA A 19 -2.32 -8.09 -20.33
C ALA A 19 -3.65 -8.77 -20.61
N ALA A 20 -4.57 -8.67 -19.65
CA ALA A 20 -5.95 -9.15 -19.78
C ALA A 20 -6.91 -8.01 -19.50
N THR A 21 -7.85 -7.78 -20.42
CA THR A 21 -8.84 -6.71 -20.32
C THR A 21 -10.23 -7.31 -20.20
N ALA A 22 -10.95 -6.91 -19.15
CA ALA A 22 -12.36 -7.15 -18.98
C ALA A 22 -13.15 -5.90 -19.38
N THR A 23 -14.08 -6.06 -20.32
CA THR A 23 -15.02 -5.02 -20.74
C THR A 23 -16.41 -5.34 -20.22
N PHE A 24 -17.03 -4.37 -19.57
CA PHE A 24 -18.41 -4.43 -19.10
C PHE A 24 -19.23 -3.55 -20.05
N ASP A 25 -20.11 -4.17 -20.82
CA ASP A 25 -20.99 -3.49 -21.77
C ASP A 25 -22.37 -4.16 -21.77
N ASP A 26 -23.00 -4.17 -20.59
CA ASP A 26 -24.38 -4.60 -20.45
C ASP A 26 -25.29 -3.41 -20.10
N SER A 27 -26.60 -3.63 -20.08
CA SER A 27 -27.58 -2.57 -19.80
C SER A 27 -27.46 -1.98 -18.38
N ASN A 28 -26.73 -2.64 -17.48
CA ASN A 28 -26.67 -2.32 -16.06
C ASN A 28 -25.31 -1.77 -15.63
N LEU A 29 -24.22 -2.04 -16.35
CA LEU A 29 -22.86 -1.61 -16.02
C LEU A 29 -22.05 -1.39 -17.30
N THR A 30 -21.36 -0.25 -17.37
CA THR A 30 -20.39 0.03 -18.42
C THR A 30 -19.03 0.35 -17.81
N GLY A 31 -17.96 -0.27 -18.31
CA GLY A 31 -16.62 -0.05 -17.78
C GLY A 31 -15.56 -0.91 -18.46
N VAL A 32 -14.31 -0.64 -18.10
CA VAL A 32 -13.16 -1.41 -18.55
C VAL A 32 -12.16 -1.55 -17.40
N VAL A 33 -11.65 -2.76 -17.22
CA VAL A 33 -10.59 -3.07 -16.26
C VAL A 33 -9.53 -3.87 -16.96
N THR A 34 -8.28 -3.44 -16.87
CA THR A 34 -7.12 -4.14 -17.41
C THR A 34 -6.20 -4.56 -16.29
N LEU A 35 -5.74 -5.81 -16.37
CA LEU A 35 -4.75 -6.41 -15.51
C LEU A 35 -3.49 -6.63 -16.34
N VAL A 36 -2.35 -6.24 -15.81
CA VAL A 36 -1.03 -6.39 -16.45
C VAL A 36 -0.10 -7.02 -15.45
N GLY A 37 0.52 -8.15 -15.83
CA GLY A 37 1.52 -8.83 -15.01
C GLY A 37 2.72 -9.20 -15.87
N ASP A 38 3.82 -9.49 -15.20
CA ASP A 38 5.01 -10.10 -15.80
C ASP A 38 5.48 -11.30 -14.99
N ASP A 39 6.49 -12.00 -15.48
CA ASP A 39 7.09 -13.17 -14.83
C ASP A 39 8.15 -12.82 -13.77
N SER A 40 8.35 -11.53 -13.46
CA SER A 40 9.36 -11.09 -12.50
C SER A 40 8.95 -11.30 -11.05
N ALA A 41 7.64 -11.17 -10.76
CA ALA A 41 7.05 -11.28 -9.44
C ALA A 41 5.56 -11.61 -9.52
N PRO A 42 4.95 -12.19 -8.47
CA PRO A 42 3.50 -12.41 -8.40
C PRO A 42 2.76 -11.09 -8.07
N VAL A 43 2.99 -10.07 -8.87
CA VAL A 43 2.40 -8.74 -8.75
C VAL A 43 1.71 -8.39 -10.06
N THR A 44 0.47 -7.95 -9.96
CA THR A 44 -0.33 -7.50 -11.10
C THR A 44 -0.65 -6.03 -10.93
N PHE A 45 -0.41 -5.23 -11.96
CA PHE A 45 -0.92 -3.87 -12.07
C PHE A 45 -2.33 -3.91 -12.64
N VAL A 46 -3.28 -3.36 -11.90
CA VAL A 46 -4.68 -3.24 -12.32
C VAL A 46 -4.99 -1.78 -12.56
N TYR A 47 -5.65 -1.46 -13.67
CA TYR A 47 -6.17 -0.13 -13.93
C TYR A 47 -7.49 -0.18 -14.69
N GLY A 48 -8.34 0.82 -14.48
CA GLY A 48 -9.65 0.82 -15.11
C GLY A 48 -10.53 2.00 -14.73
N LEU A 49 -11.76 1.93 -15.21
CA LEU A 49 -12.85 2.83 -14.86
C LEU A 49 -14.19 2.14 -15.11
N PHE A 50 -15.19 2.45 -14.30
CA PHE A 50 -16.59 2.19 -14.61
C PHE A 50 -17.23 3.52 -14.98
N SER A 51 -17.84 3.61 -16.15
CA SER A 51 -18.40 4.88 -16.65
C SER A 51 -19.83 5.13 -16.20
N ARG A 52 -20.61 4.07 -15.92
CA ARG A 52 -21.99 4.15 -15.43
C ARG A 52 -22.47 2.81 -14.90
N GLY A 53 -23.61 2.82 -14.20
CA GLY A 53 -24.34 1.61 -13.81
C GLY A 53 -24.22 1.23 -12.33
N ILE A 54 -23.36 1.92 -11.57
CA ILE A 54 -23.18 1.70 -10.15
C ILE A 54 -24.28 2.43 -9.37
N LYS A 55 -25.30 1.69 -8.92
CA LYS A 55 -26.43 2.26 -8.17
C LYS A 55 -26.16 2.40 -6.67
N GLU A 56 -25.40 1.47 -6.10
CA GLU A 56 -25.13 1.40 -4.67
C GLU A 56 -23.61 1.29 -4.44
N PRO A 57 -22.88 2.41 -4.40
CA PRO A 57 -21.42 2.44 -4.24
C PRO A 57 -20.90 1.57 -3.08
N ASN A 58 -21.59 1.63 -1.93
CA ASN A 58 -21.20 0.89 -0.72
C ASN A 58 -21.41 -0.63 -0.81
N LYS A 59 -22.04 -1.13 -1.88
CA LYS A 59 -22.25 -2.56 -2.13
C LYS A 59 -21.54 -3.03 -3.40
N PHE A 60 -20.86 -2.12 -4.10
CA PHE A 60 -20.16 -2.43 -5.33
C PHE A 60 -18.86 -3.17 -5.01
N ASN A 61 -18.72 -4.38 -5.54
CA ASN A 61 -17.56 -5.23 -5.33
C ASN A 61 -16.96 -5.61 -6.69
N VAL A 62 -15.64 -5.74 -6.74
CA VAL A 62 -14.91 -6.15 -7.93
C VAL A 62 -14.16 -7.45 -7.62
N PHE A 63 -14.44 -8.50 -8.38
CA PHE A 63 -13.86 -9.82 -8.17
C PHE A 63 -13.16 -10.33 -9.43
N ILE A 64 -12.04 -11.01 -9.26
CA ILE A 64 -11.48 -11.91 -10.27
C ILE A 64 -12.10 -13.29 -10.03
N ARG A 65 -12.71 -13.86 -11.07
CA ARG A 65 -13.36 -15.17 -11.03
C ARG A 65 -12.74 -16.11 -12.05
N CYS A 66 -12.60 -17.38 -11.69
CA CYS A 66 -12.52 -18.46 -12.66
C CYS A 66 -13.74 -19.38 -12.46
N ASN A 67 -14.49 -19.61 -13.53
CA ASN A 67 -15.77 -20.31 -13.49
C ASN A 67 -16.68 -19.69 -12.42
N ASP A 68 -17.23 -20.50 -11.52
CA ASP A 68 -18.12 -20.02 -10.46
C ASP A 68 -17.38 -19.55 -9.20
N LYS A 69 -16.06 -19.71 -9.11
CA LYS A 69 -15.28 -19.40 -7.91
C LYS A 69 -14.69 -17.99 -7.96
N ILE A 70 -14.78 -17.28 -6.84
CA ILE A 70 -14.03 -16.04 -6.60
C ILE A 70 -12.59 -16.45 -6.28
N VAL A 71 -11.64 -15.95 -7.07
CA VAL A 71 -10.20 -16.23 -6.91
C VAL A 71 -9.51 -15.08 -6.18
N TYR A 72 -9.97 -13.85 -6.40
CA TYR A 72 -9.42 -12.68 -5.74
C TYR A 72 -10.49 -11.59 -5.59
N ASN A 73 -10.54 -10.91 -4.43
CA ASN A 73 -11.40 -9.76 -4.19
C ASN A 73 -10.58 -8.48 -4.30
N LEU A 74 -10.87 -7.65 -5.31
CA LEU A 74 -10.16 -6.41 -5.61
C LEU A 74 -10.78 -5.20 -4.90
N THR A 75 -11.91 -5.35 -4.22
CA THR A 75 -12.74 -4.22 -3.78
C THR A 75 -11.97 -3.23 -2.91
N ASP A 76 -11.22 -3.71 -1.93
CA ASP A 76 -10.46 -2.86 -1.01
C ASP A 76 -9.15 -2.36 -1.65
N ASP A 77 -8.50 -3.19 -2.46
CA ASP A 77 -7.23 -2.87 -3.14
C ASP A 77 -7.36 -1.71 -4.14
N LEU A 78 -8.51 -1.62 -4.84
CA LEU A 78 -8.71 -0.62 -5.88
C LEU A 78 -9.01 0.79 -5.34
N ASN A 79 -9.40 0.91 -4.06
CA ASN A 79 -9.78 2.18 -3.42
C ASN A 79 -10.65 3.08 -4.32
N LEU A 80 -11.77 2.51 -4.78
CA LEU A 80 -12.62 3.13 -5.80
C LEU A 80 -13.17 4.48 -5.31
N LYS A 81 -13.00 5.51 -6.15
CA LYS A 81 -13.62 6.81 -5.96
C LYS A 81 -14.80 6.95 -6.92
N PHE A 82 -16.00 6.98 -6.37
CA PHE A 82 -17.23 7.14 -7.16
C PHE A 82 -17.40 8.60 -7.60
N ASP A 83 -17.93 8.82 -8.81
CA ASP A 83 -18.10 10.16 -9.38
C ASP A 83 -19.42 10.85 -8.99
N GLY A 84 -20.36 10.11 -8.41
CA GLY A 84 -21.70 10.58 -8.05
C GLY A 84 -22.76 10.41 -9.15
N GLU A 85 -22.37 9.96 -10.35
CA GLU A 85 -23.22 9.79 -11.53
C GLU A 85 -23.36 8.31 -11.93
N GLY A 86 -22.97 7.42 -11.02
CA GLY A 86 -23.02 5.97 -11.21
C GLY A 86 -21.77 5.38 -11.87
N GLY A 87 -20.69 6.14 -11.97
CA GLY A 87 -19.38 5.68 -12.39
C GLY A 87 -18.31 5.81 -11.30
N THR A 88 -17.06 5.65 -11.71
CA THR A 88 -15.86 5.87 -10.90
C THR A 88 -14.93 6.84 -11.60
N LYS A 89 -14.12 7.57 -10.81
CA LYS A 89 -12.87 8.12 -11.33
C LYS A 89 -11.97 6.97 -11.82
N PRO A 90 -11.04 7.23 -12.76
CA PRO A 90 -10.02 6.26 -13.12
C PRO A 90 -9.28 5.78 -11.87
N PHE A 91 -9.01 4.49 -11.79
CA PHE A 91 -8.33 3.87 -10.67
C PHE A 91 -7.17 3.00 -11.16
N CYS A 92 -6.19 2.81 -10.28
CA CYS A 92 -5.12 1.84 -10.49
C CYS A 92 -4.57 1.34 -9.15
N ALA A 93 -4.11 0.10 -9.12
CA ALA A 93 -3.49 -0.52 -7.96
C ALA A 93 -2.45 -1.56 -8.39
N TYR A 94 -1.48 -1.82 -7.53
CA TYR A 94 -0.65 -3.01 -7.59
C TYR A 94 -1.19 -4.01 -6.58
N ILE A 95 -1.46 -5.24 -7.02
CA ILE A 95 -1.99 -6.31 -6.18
C ILE A 95 -1.03 -7.50 -6.17
N HIS A 96 -1.00 -8.23 -5.06
CA HIS A 96 -0.27 -9.49 -4.95
C HIS A 96 -1.06 -10.62 -5.60
N PHE A 97 -1.07 -10.62 -6.94
CA PHE A 97 -1.76 -11.58 -7.78
C PHE A 97 -0.85 -11.99 -8.93
N ASP A 98 -0.73 -13.29 -9.18
CA ASP A 98 0.06 -13.85 -10.28
C ASP A 98 -0.84 -14.07 -11.50
N LEU A 99 -0.95 -13.05 -12.35
CA LEU A 99 -1.81 -13.08 -13.54
C LEU A 99 -1.36 -14.14 -14.55
N LEU A 100 -0.05 -14.31 -14.72
CA LEU A 100 0.49 -15.27 -15.68
C LEU A 100 0.14 -16.71 -15.27
N LYS A 101 0.29 -17.03 -13.99
CA LYS A 101 -0.13 -18.32 -13.44
C LYS A 101 -1.66 -18.49 -13.43
N PHE A 102 -2.42 -17.42 -13.18
CA PHE A 102 -3.88 -17.47 -13.24
C PHE A 102 -4.40 -17.79 -14.66
N LEU A 103 -3.71 -17.29 -15.69
CA LEU A 103 -4.09 -17.51 -17.09
C LEU A 103 -3.48 -18.76 -17.71
N SER A 104 -2.51 -19.41 -17.04
CA SER A 104 -2.00 -20.71 -17.49
C SER A 104 -3.03 -21.82 -17.23
N CYS A 105 -2.93 -22.97 -17.93
CA CYS A 105 -3.92 -24.06 -17.86
C CYS A 105 -4.18 -24.63 -16.44
N ASP A 106 -3.32 -24.32 -15.47
CA ASP A 106 -3.46 -24.70 -14.06
C ASP A 106 -4.17 -23.64 -13.19
N GLY A 107 -4.45 -22.45 -13.75
CA GLY A 107 -4.77 -21.21 -13.04
C GLY A 107 -6.19 -21.09 -12.47
N CYS A 108 -7.05 -22.06 -12.75
CA CYS A 108 -8.30 -22.26 -12.02
C CYS A 108 -8.14 -23.18 -10.79
N GLY A 109 -6.90 -23.61 -10.51
CA GLY A 109 -6.51 -24.32 -9.31
C GLY A 109 -6.66 -23.45 -8.06
N GLU A 110 -7.07 -24.08 -6.96
CA GLU A 110 -7.41 -23.42 -5.70
C GLU A 110 -6.36 -22.38 -5.30
N PRO A 111 -6.77 -21.18 -4.83
CA PRO A 111 -5.84 -20.23 -4.27
C PRO A 111 -5.18 -20.93 -3.08
N LYS A 112 -3.94 -21.41 -3.26
CA LYS A 112 -3.08 -21.73 -2.14
C LYS A 112 -2.96 -20.41 -1.41
N HIS A 113 -3.66 -20.29 -0.28
CA HIS A 113 -3.59 -19.16 0.63
C HIS A 113 -2.17 -18.61 0.60
N TYR A 114 -2.00 -17.43 0.02
CA TYR A 114 -0.72 -16.74 0.11
C TYR A 114 -0.62 -16.30 1.56
N ASP A 115 -0.16 -17.19 2.44
CA ASP A 115 0.28 -16.87 3.80
C ASP A 115 1.61 -16.12 3.68
N TYR A 116 1.53 -14.93 3.07
CA TYR A 116 2.64 -14.01 2.98
C TYR A 116 2.71 -13.35 4.35
N LYS A 117 3.48 -13.95 5.25
CA LYS A 117 4.01 -13.24 6.41
C LYS A 117 4.70 -12.00 5.86
N ILE A 118 4.03 -10.85 6.00
CA ILE A 118 4.64 -9.53 5.87
C ILE A 118 5.82 -9.56 6.83
N LYS A 119 7.03 -9.80 6.32
CA LYS A 119 8.23 -9.57 7.09
C LYS A 119 8.29 -8.05 7.24
N HIS A 120 7.75 -7.56 8.35
CA HIS A 120 8.14 -6.27 8.86
C HIS A 120 9.66 -6.30 8.93
N HIS A 121 10.30 -5.60 7.99
CA HIS A 121 11.70 -5.25 8.12
C HIS A 121 11.74 -4.25 9.28
N ASP A 122 11.81 -4.78 10.50
CA ASP A 122 12.26 -4.03 11.65
C ASP A 122 13.69 -3.60 11.30
N HIS A 123 13.82 -2.35 10.87
CA HIS A 123 15.08 -1.65 10.87
C HIS A 123 15.46 -1.47 12.34
N ASP A 124 16.10 -2.49 12.91
CA ASP A 124 16.95 -2.36 14.09
C ASP A 124 18.11 -1.43 13.71
N ASP A 125 17.87 -0.12 13.78
CA ASP A 125 18.93 0.88 13.86
C ASP A 125 19.67 0.67 15.19
N LYS A 126 20.63 -0.26 15.14
CA LYS A 126 21.69 -0.36 16.15
C LYS A 126 22.59 0.85 15.96
N HIS A 127 22.27 1.93 16.67
CA HIS A 127 23.25 2.97 16.94
C HIS A 127 24.37 2.37 17.79
N ASP A 128 25.52 2.17 17.14
CA ASP A 128 26.80 1.90 17.78
C ASP A 128 27.07 2.97 18.85
N LYS A 129 27.20 2.49 20.09
CA LYS A 129 27.75 3.27 21.19
C LYS A 129 29.24 3.41 20.96
N HIS A 130 29.67 4.58 20.50
CA HIS A 130 31.05 5.00 20.66
C HIS A 130 31.23 5.57 22.07
N ASP A 131 31.89 4.77 22.91
CA ASP A 131 32.48 5.21 24.17
C ASP A 131 33.69 6.10 23.87
N ASP A 132 33.53 7.42 23.93
CA ASP A 132 34.66 8.34 24.05
C ASP A 132 34.62 8.99 25.43
N LYS A 133 35.46 8.46 26.31
CA LYS A 133 35.89 9.12 27.54
C LYS A 133 36.78 10.29 27.17
N HIS A 134 36.47 11.48 27.67
CA HIS A 134 37.52 12.42 28.03
C HIS A 134 37.08 13.26 29.23
N ASP A 135 37.95 13.24 30.23
CA ASP A 135 37.98 14.11 31.39
C ASP A 135 37.92 15.59 30.97
N ASP A 136 37.19 16.43 31.70
CA ASP A 136 37.82 17.59 32.35
C ASP A 136 36.91 18.26 33.38
N LYS A 137 37.56 18.63 34.48
CA LYS A 137 37.05 19.29 35.67
C LYS A 137 36.63 20.71 35.35
N HIS A 138 35.61 21.23 36.02
CA HIS A 138 35.70 22.57 36.62
C HIS A 138 34.75 22.67 37.82
N ASP A 139 35.37 23.01 38.96
CA ASP A 139 34.73 23.47 40.18
C ASP A 139 33.90 24.73 39.88
N ASP A 140 32.72 24.85 40.50
CA ASP A 140 32.32 26.11 41.13
C ASP A 140 31.23 25.88 42.18
N LYS A 141 31.56 26.29 43.40
CA LYS A 141 30.68 26.40 44.56
C LYS A 141 29.73 27.57 44.35
N TYR A 142 28.47 27.40 44.72
CA TYR A 142 27.73 28.46 45.41
C TYR A 142 26.77 27.87 46.44
N ASP A 143 26.89 28.43 47.64
CA ASP A 143 26.15 28.12 48.84
C ASP A 143 24.70 28.65 48.82
N ASP A 144 23.94 28.07 49.76
CA ASP A 144 23.03 28.77 50.65
C ASP A 144 21.55 29.02 50.25
N LYS A 145 20.71 28.35 51.06
CA LYS A 145 19.58 28.87 51.86
C LYS A 145 18.14 28.60 51.43
N HIS A 146 17.50 27.87 52.37
CA HIS A 146 16.20 28.13 53.00
C HIS A 146 14.98 28.43 52.12
N GLY A 147 13.93 27.61 52.32
CA GLY A 147 12.60 27.94 51.84
C GLY A 147 11.55 26.93 52.24
N ASP A 148 11.29 26.85 53.53
CA ASP A 148 10.20 26.11 54.16
C ASP A 148 8.81 26.67 53.75
N LYS A 149 7.77 25.83 53.92
CA LYS A 149 6.34 26.15 54.10
C LYS A 149 5.33 26.13 52.92
N HIS A 150 4.46 25.13 53.05
CA HIS A 150 2.99 25.18 53.19
C HIS A 150 2.07 25.63 52.04
N HIS A 151 1.13 24.72 51.77
CA HIS A 151 -0.31 24.90 51.55
C HIS A 151 -0.82 26.06 50.70
N ARG A 152 -1.59 25.71 49.65
CA ARG A 152 -3.06 25.90 49.67
C ARG A 152 -3.78 25.22 48.50
N LYS A 153 -4.86 24.51 48.86
CA LYS A 153 -6.01 24.20 48.01
C LYS A 153 -6.71 25.49 47.55
N ARG A 154 -7.29 25.45 46.34
CA ARG A 154 -8.59 26.03 45.90
C ARG A 154 -8.82 25.56 44.46
N GLN A 155 -9.80 24.70 44.13
CA GLN A 155 -11.26 24.92 43.99
C GLN A 155 -11.65 26.21 43.24
N GLY A 156 -12.50 26.03 42.21
CA GLY A 156 -13.37 27.07 41.62
C GLY A 156 -13.19 27.22 40.11
N THR A 157 -13.99 26.55 39.27
CA THR A 157 -15.31 27.00 38.73
C THR A 157 -15.22 28.06 37.63
N GLY A 158 -15.83 27.76 36.47
CA GLY A 158 -16.41 28.79 35.60
C GLY A 158 -16.14 28.61 34.11
N SER A 159 -17.06 27.96 33.39
CA SER A 159 -17.50 28.41 32.07
C SER A 159 -18.37 29.67 32.28
N PRO A 160 -18.46 30.64 31.35
CA PRO A 160 -19.13 30.45 30.06
C PRO A 160 -18.59 31.27 28.86
N ASN A 161 -18.86 30.80 27.65
CA ASN A 161 -19.71 31.46 26.64
C ASN A 161 -20.02 30.47 25.51
#